data_AF-A0A4S9XG12-F1
#
_entry.id   AF-A0A4S9XG12-F1
#
_cell.length_a   1.000
_cell.length_b   1.000
_cell.length_c   1.000
_cell.angle_alpha   90.00
_cell.angle_beta   90.00
_cell.angle_gamma   90.00
#
_symmetry.space_group_name_H-M   'P 1'
#
loop_
_entity.id
_entity.type
_entity.pdbx_description
1 polymer ?
#
loop_
_entity_poly.entity_id
_entity_poly.type
_entity_poly.pdbx_seq_one_letter_code
_entity_poly.pdbx_strand_id
1 'polypeptide(L)'
;MASYLKEKITGAQSDVDAGNADKYFIQVAAATSYDDTKGKQITINGPPCEISKNAKVAVRIKEYQGLPLGSPATSSYFNDPAHSQDTYSIAVSWIPEADIDADDLVWGIELINPIRDRIPGRFITTAFNIVKGFVDSSLRCDPNADQPWLNGPVLCSSAITFSIGSKGSCELPAILSEGSLKDDSAIRQKHNIPTTDSQRRKHFLDEHNRKDFVFEKGRCYAFDFHNGYIDWKNYALKLPGFSFGVLKYINDRTHTTRFVLKSRKTGKVCVATTFRLLYGEELEKAKKTSGAAATQTGENGQEERSLQIDGAEDQHKEPRNGNNPENSTVDQQTPEQRTLQGPKEVKEVHGHLEELPIRGSTEGNGHPSEGSIKSKHLPGSGSDPAPDENGDHAAEEAAEKVIEASEEKRQSEEHRESIEESLVANSSKVERA
;
A
#
# COMPACT_ATOMS: atom_id res chain seq x y z
N MET A 1 -38.64 14.42 -14.97
CA MET A 1 -37.68 13.33 -14.72
C MET A 1 -36.50 13.79 -13.85
N ALA A 2 -35.82 14.91 -14.15
CA ALA A 2 -34.73 15.45 -13.31
C ALA A 2 -35.12 15.77 -11.84
N SER A 3 -36.35 16.21 -11.59
CA SER A 3 -36.86 16.47 -10.23
C SER A 3 -37.10 15.21 -9.40
N TYR A 4 -37.38 14.06 -10.03
CA TYR A 4 -37.59 12.77 -9.35
C TYR A 4 -36.27 12.09 -8.98
N LEU A 5 -35.18 12.36 -9.72
CA LEU A 5 -33.83 11.89 -9.37
C LEU A 5 -33.21 12.71 -8.24
N LYS A 6 -33.43 14.02 -8.19
CA LYS A 6 -32.94 14.87 -7.09
C LYS A 6 -33.49 14.45 -5.72
N GLU A 7 -34.74 13.97 -5.65
CA GLU A 7 -35.35 13.47 -4.41
C GLU A 7 -34.87 12.09 -3.97
N LYS A 8 -34.45 11.20 -4.90
CA LYS A 8 -33.94 9.87 -4.54
C LYS A 8 -32.47 9.88 -4.10
N ILE A 9 -31.69 10.89 -4.51
CA ILE A 9 -30.26 11.00 -4.17
C ILE A 9 -30.05 11.85 -2.90
N THR A 10 -30.99 12.73 -2.54
CA THR A 10 -30.87 13.62 -1.36
C THR A 10 -31.13 12.95 0.00
N GLY A 11 -31.53 11.68 0.02
CA GLY A 11 -32.07 11.03 1.22
C GLY A 11 -31.07 10.35 2.17
N ALA A 12 -29.77 10.33 1.87
CA ALA A 12 -28.79 9.54 2.65
C ALA A 12 -27.59 10.36 3.16
N GLN A 13 -27.78 11.66 3.34
CA GLN A 13 -26.77 12.52 3.95
C GLN A 13 -26.96 12.50 5.48
N SER A 14 -25.88 12.25 6.21
CA SER A 14 -25.88 12.36 7.66
C SER A 14 -25.10 13.61 8.04
N ASP A 15 -25.55 14.39 9.04
CA ASP A 15 -24.79 15.56 9.51
C ASP A 15 -23.33 15.18 9.80
N VAL A 16 -22.41 15.93 9.20
CA VAL A 16 -20.97 15.85 9.45
C VAL A 16 -20.67 16.77 10.61
N ASP A 17 -20.35 16.21 11.77
CA ASP A 17 -20.17 16.94 13.02
C ASP A 17 -18.77 17.58 13.09
N ALA A 18 -18.49 18.50 12.15
CA ALA A 18 -17.17 19.10 11.94
C ALA A 18 -16.69 19.95 13.13
N GLY A 19 -17.61 20.46 13.97
CA GLY A 19 -17.30 21.36 15.08
C GLY A 19 -16.47 20.74 16.22
N ASN A 20 -16.22 19.43 16.19
CA ASN A 20 -15.46 18.71 17.21
C ASN A 20 -14.25 17.93 16.67
N ALA A 21 -13.91 18.03 15.38
CA ALA A 21 -12.86 17.24 14.75
C ALA A 21 -11.48 17.39 15.44
N ASP A 22 -11.14 18.61 15.88
CA ASP A 22 -9.86 18.91 16.54
C ASP A 22 -9.62 18.18 17.88
N LYS A 23 -10.68 17.59 18.45
CA LYS A 23 -10.61 16.81 19.70
C LYS A 23 -10.14 15.38 19.47
N TYR A 24 -10.03 14.95 18.22
CA TYR A 24 -9.71 13.59 17.83
C TYR A 24 -8.38 13.55 17.08
N PHE A 25 -7.56 12.55 17.40
CA PHE A 25 -6.25 12.33 16.80
C PHE A 25 -6.18 10.90 16.29
N ILE A 26 -5.75 10.73 15.04
CA ILE A 26 -5.53 9.40 14.47
C ILE A 26 -4.18 8.88 15.00
N GLN A 27 -4.14 7.63 15.42
CA GLN A 27 -2.90 6.91 15.67
C GLN A 27 -2.91 5.62 14.85
N VAL A 28 -1.80 5.34 14.16
CA VAL A 28 -1.68 4.13 13.35
C VAL A 28 -0.53 3.27 13.83
N ALA A 29 -0.79 1.98 13.96
CA ALA A 29 0.20 0.95 14.20
C ALA A 29 0.02 -0.18 13.19
N ALA A 30 1.10 -0.89 12.85
CA ALA A 30 0.98 -2.09 12.01
C ALA A 30 1.81 -3.26 12.55
N ALA A 31 1.30 -4.47 12.29
CA ALA A 31 1.88 -5.74 12.71
C ALA A 31 1.60 -6.83 11.67
N THR A 32 2.26 -7.98 11.80
CA THR A 32 1.96 -9.21 11.04
C THR A 32 1.01 -10.16 11.81
N SER A 33 0.22 -9.61 12.74
CA SER A 33 -0.75 -10.35 13.55
C SER A 33 -1.82 -9.40 14.10
N TYR A 34 -2.90 -9.94 14.69
CA TYR A 34 -3.91 -9.15 15.41
C TYR A 34 -3.49 -8.72 16.82
N ASP A 35 -2.32 -9.15 17.28
CA ASP A 35 -1.81 -8.80 18.60
C ASP A 35 -1.25 -7.36 18.57
N ASP A 36 -2.06 -6.42 19.05
CA ASP A 36 -1.73 -5.00 19.05
C ASP A 36 -0.47 -4.68 19.87
N THR A 37 -0.07 -5.56 20.81
CA THR A 37 1.16 -5.37 21.59
C THR A 37 2.43 -5.56 20.75
N LYS A 38 2.31 -6.22 19.59
CA LYS A 38 3.37 -6.39 18.59
C LYS A 38 3.34 -5.32 17.50
N GLY A 39 2.40 -4.37 17.59
CA GLY A 39 2.27 -3.26 16.66
C GLY A 39 3.46 -2.31 16.74
N LYS A 40 4.04 -1.98 15.58
CA LYS A 40 4.96 -0.84 15.45
C LYS A 40 4.16 0.40 15.09
N GLN A 41 4.41 1.50 15.80
CA GLN A 41 3.79 2.78 15.46
C GLN A 41 4.29 3.26 14.10
N ILE A 42 3.36 3.72 13.26
CA ILE A 42 3.65 4.23 11.92
C ILE A 42 3.77 5.75 11.95
N THR A 43 4.87 6.27 11.40
CA THR A 43 5.01 7.70 11.15
C THR A 43 4.22 8.05 9.89
N ILE A 44 3.09 8.74 10.07
CA ILE A 44 2.22 9.12 8.96
C ILE A 44 2.93 10.12 8.05
N ASN A 45 2.75 9.96 6.73
CA ASN A 45 3.43 10.74 5.70
C ASN A 45 4.98 10.64 5.74
N GLY A 46 5.52 9.70 6.52
CA GLY A 46 6.94 9.40 6.61
C GLY A 46 7.40 8.28 5.68
N PRO A 47 8.66 7.82 5.80
CA PRO A 47 9.17 6.69 5.04
C PRO A 47 8.50 5.36 5.46
N PRO A 48 8.54 4.33 4.60
CA PRO A 48 8.10 2.98 4.94
C PRO A 48 8.66 2.46 6.27
N CYS A 49 7.79 1.93 7.12
CA CYS A 49 8.14 1.26 8.36
C CYS A 49 8.29 -0.25 8.12
N GLU A 50 9.45 -0.81 8.48
CA GLU A 50 9.63 -2.27 8.49
C GLU A 50 8.96 -2.88 9.74
N ILE A 51 7.85 -3.59 9.55
CA ILE A 51 7.09 -4.22 10.64
C ILE A 51 7.59 -5.65 10.93
N SER A 52 8.22 -6.29 9.95
CA SER A 52 8.95 -7.55 10.12
C SER A 52 9.97 -7.70 8.99
N LYS A 53 10.85 -8.71 9.06
CA LYS A 53 11.77 -9.06 7.97
C LYS A 53 11.08 -9.31 6.60
N ASN A 54 9.79 -9.63 6.63
CA ASN A 54 9.00 -10.00 5.45
C ASN A 54 7.96 -8.94 5.09
N ALA A 55 7.85 -7.81 5.81
CA ALA A 55 6.80 -6.83 5.54
C ALA A 55 7.17 -5.40 5.92
N LYS A 56 6.87 -4.46 5.01
CA LYS A 56 6.97 -3.02 5.20
C LYS A 56 5.62 -2.36 4.95
N VAL A 57 5.33 -1.29 5.68
CA VAL A 57 4.08 -0.52 5.56
C VAL A 57 4.41 0.97 5.52
N ALA A 58 3.80 1.71 4.60
CA ALA A 58 3.77 3.16 4.60
C ALA A 58 2.30 3.63 4.61
N VAL A 59 1.99 4.63 5.45
CA VAL A 59 0.65 5.21 5.52
C VAL A 59 0.76 6.70 5.27
N ARG A 60 -0.06 7.20 4.34
CA ARG A 60 -0.11 8.60 3.95
C ARG A 60 -1.53 9.08 4.10
N ILE A 61 -1.71 10.27 4.68
CA ILE A 61 -3.02 10.87 4.93
C ILE A 61 -2.90 12.36 4.61
N LYS A 62 -3.78 12.86 3.75
CA LYS A 62 -3.89 14.28 3.42
C LYS A 62 -4.57 15.01 4.58
N GLU A 63 -4.08 16.21 4.92
CA GLU A 63 -4.55 17.00 6.06
C GLU A 63 -4.53 16.20 7.39
N TYR A 64 -3.46 15.42 7.60
CA TYR A 64 -3.29 14.56 8.77
C TYR A 64 -3.25 15.34 10.09
N GLN A 65 -4.03 14.85 11.05
CA GLN A 65 -4.02 15.26 12.46
C GLN A 65 -3.95 14.02 13.35
N GLY A 66 -2.84 13.85 14.07
CA GLY A 66 -2.67 12.62 14.85
C GLY A 66 -1.32 12.44 15.54
N LEU A 67 -1.02 11.19 15.89
CA LEU A 67 0.20 10.74 16.54
C LEU A 67 1.00 9.77 15.64
N PRO A 68 2.35 9.82 15.63
CA PRO A 68 3.19 10.61 16.54
C PRO A 68 3.15 12.11 16.19
N LEU A 69 3.30 12.94 17.23
CA LEU A 69 3.40 14.40 17.07
C LEU A 69 4.61 14.72 16.18
N GLY A 70 4.44 15.68 15.27
CA GLY A 70 5.49 16.07 14.31
C GLY A 70 5.48 15.30 12.99
N SER A 71 4.60 14.31 12.83
CA SER A 71 4.31 13.75 11.49
C SER A 71 3.80 14.88 10.57
N PRO A 72 4.26 14.97 9.30
CA PRO A 72 3.77 15.98 8.37
C PRO A 72 2.25 15.89 8.18
N ALA A 73 1.59 17.05 8.05
CA ALA A 73 0.15 17.10 7.76
C ALA A 73 -0.20 16.61 6.35
N THR A 74 0.77 16.54 5.43
CA THR A 74 0.57 16.03 4.07
C THR A 74 1.87 15.40 3.54
N SER A 75 1.79 14.71 2.40
CA SER A 75 2.91 14.04 1.73
C SER A 75 3.04 14.53 0.28
N SER A 76 4.27 14.56 -0.26
CA SER A 76 4.51 14.81 -1.69
C SER A 76 3.87 13.76 -2.60
N TYR A 77 3.50 12.60 -2.06
CA TYR A 77 2.70 11.59 -2.74
C TYR A 77 1.45 12.17 -3.41
N PHE A 78 0.73 13.07 -2.73
CA PHE A 78 -0.50 13.67 -3.25
C PHE A 78 -0.26 14.75 -4.32
N ASN A 79 1.00 15.08 -4.61
CA ASN A 79 1.36 15.95 -5.72
C ASN A 79 1.60 15.15 -7.01
N ASP A 80 1.72 13.82 -6.92
CA ASP A 80 1.82 12.96 -8.09
C ASP A 80 0.47 12.98 -8.84
N PRO A 81 0.46 13.19 -10.18
CA PRO A 81 -0.78 13.21 -10.95
C PRO A 81 -1.66 11.99 -10.73
N ALA A 82 -1.08 10.80 -10.56
CA ALA A 82 -1.80 9.55 -10.33
C ALA A 82 -2.52 9.51 -8.97
N HIS A 83 -2.10 10.34 -8.02
CA HIS A 83 -2.58 10.34 -6.64
C HIS A 83 -3.16 11.69 -6.18
N SER A 84 -3.35 12.63 -7.11
CA SER A 84 -3.83 13.99 -6.83
C SER A 84 -5.23 14.04 -6.21
N GLN A 85 -6.07 13.04 -6.54
CA GLN A 85 -7.44 12.87 -6.04
C GLN A 85 -7.53 11.99 -4.79
N ASP A 86 -6.41 11.38 -4.37
CA ASP A 86 -6.39 10.54 -3.19
C ASP A 86 -6.35 11.38 -1.92
N THR A 87 -7.04 10.90 -0.88
CA THR A 87 -6.96 11.51 0.46
C THR A 87 -6.10 10.67 1.40
N TYR A 88 -5.78 9.43 1.03
CA TYR A 88 -4.88 8.56 1.76
C TYR A 88 -4.29 7.46 0.89
N SER A 89 -3.26 6.81 1.43
CA SER A 89 -2.64 5.61 0.89
C SER A 89 -2.19 4.69 2.03
N ILE A 90 -2.37 3.38 1.85
CA ILE A 90 -1.78 2.33 2.68
C ILE A 90 -0.98 1.43 1.75
N ALA A 91 0.33 1.67 1.70
CA ALA A 91 1.24 0.91 0.86
C ALA A 91 1.90 -0.21 1.67
N VAL A 92 1.91 -1.41 1.10
CA VAL A 92 2.45 -2.62 1.72
C VAL A 92 3.41 -3.26 0.75
N SER A 93 4.59 -3.68 1.24
CA SER A 93 5.38 -4.69 0.56
C SER A 93 5.53 -5.90 1.48
N TRP A 94 5.37 -7.10 0.93
CA TRP A 94 5.44 -8.33 1.72
C TRP A 94 6.07 -9.50 0.95
N ILE A 95 6.61 -10.45 1.72
CA ILE A 95 7.12 -11.72 1.23
C ILE A 95 6.28 -12.85 1.86
N PRO A 96 5.51 -13.64 1.08
CA PRO A 96 4.76 -14.77 1.62
C PRO A 96 5.68 -15.83 2.22
N GLU A 97 5.29 -16.37 3.37
CA GLU A 97 6.00 -17.49 4.02
C GLU A 97 5.60 -18.87 3.49
N ALA A 98 4.49 -18.92 2.75
CA ALA A 98 3.96 -20.06 2.04
C ALA A 98 3.26 -19.56 0.77
N ASP A 99 3.07 -20.45 -0.20
CA ASP A 99 2.29 -20.14 -1.40
C ASP A 99 0.84 -19.82 -1.00
N ILE A 100 0.26 -18.78 -1.62
CA ILE A 100 -1.13 -18.37 -1.37
C ILE A 100 -1.84 -18.22 -2.71
N ASP A 101 -2.96 -18.91 -2.88
CA ASP A 101 -3.85 -18.75 -4.03
C ASP A 101 -4.36 -17.30 -4.09
N ALA A 102 -4.41 -16.69 -5.28
CA ALA A 102 -4.85 -15.31 -5.40
C ALA A 102 -6.33 -15.12 -5.08
N ASP A 103 -7.15 -16.17 -5.18
CA ASP A 103 -8.53 -16.17 -4.72
C ASP A 103 -8.60 -16.11 -3.18
N ASP A 104 -7.59 -16.62 -2.48
CA ASP A 104 -7.55 -16.68 -1.02
C ASP A 104 -6.91 -15.46 -0.34
N LEU A 105 -6.03 -14.73 -1.03
CA LEU A 105 -5.38 -13.56 -0.46
C LEU A 105 -6.30 -12.34 -0.53
N VAL A 106 -6.82 -11.91 0.63
CA VAL A 106 -7.76 -10.80 0.73
C VAL A 106 -7.15 -9.57 1.38
N TRP A 107 -7.61 -8.42 0.90
CA TRP A 107 -7.40 -7.12 1.52
C TRP A 107 -8.74 -6.49 1.89
N GLY A 108 -8.81 -5.83 3.04
CA GLY A 108 -10.00 -5.10 3.41
C GLY A 108 -10.01 -4.57 4.83
N ILE A 109 -11.20 -4.15 5.26
CA ILE A 109 -11.46 -3.53 6.56
C ILE A 109 -12.05 -4.57 7.51
N GLU A 110 -11.56 -4.58 8.74
CA GLU A 110 -12.11 -5.36 9.85
C GLU A 110 -12.31 -4.47 11.07
N LEU A 111 -13.46 -4.61 11.69
CA LEU A 111 -13.82 -3.93 12.93
C LEU A 111 -13.71 -4.90 14.10
N ILE A 112 -13.26 -4.39 15.24
CA ILE A 112 -13.00 -5.20 16.44
C ILE A 112 -14.30 -5.48 17.20
N ASN A 113 -15.28 -4.58 17.10
CA ASN A 113 -16.53 -4.64 17.84
C ASN A 113 -17.73 -4.49 16.89
N PRO A 114 -18.92 -4.98 17.29
CA PRO A 114 -20.14 -4.84 16.50
C PRO A 114 -20.50 -3.39 16.21
N ILE A 115 -21.09 -3.12 15.04
CA ILE A 115 -21.59 -1.79 14.65
C ILE A 115 -23.11 -1.74 14.46
N ARG A 116 -23.78 -2.90 14.46
CA ARG A 116 -25.21 -3.05 14.14
C ARG A 116 -26.17 -2.31 15.08
N ASP A 117 -25.74 -2.02 16.31
CA ASP A 117 -26.47 -1.22 17.30
C ASP A 117 -26.19 0.29 17.19
N ARG A 118 -25.24 0.70 16.34
CA ARG A 118 -24.76 2.08 16.25
C ARG A 118 -25.06 2.71 14.91
N ILE A 119 -24.70 2.03 13.83
CA ILE A 119 -24.87 2.57 12.48
C ILE A 119 -26.19 2.04 11.92
N PRO A 120 -27.14 2.92 11.53
CA PRO A 120 -28.38 2.46 10.92
C PRO A 120 -28.12 1.62 9.68
N GLY A 121 -28.69 0.40 9.63
CA GLY A 121 -28.39 -0.60 8.60
C GLY A 121 -28.60 -0.12 7.16
N ARG A 122 -29.51 0.84 6.94
CA ARG A 122 -29.70 1.48 5.63
C ARG A 122 -28.43 2.17 5.12
N PHE A 123 -27.68 2.85 5.99
CA PHE A 123 -26.45 3.56 5.61
C PHE A 123 -25.35 2.57 5.23
N ILE A 124 -25.21 1.48 5.98
CA ILE A 124 -24.28 0.38 5.67
C ILE A 124 -24.61 -0.22 4.31
N THR A 125 -25.89 -0.55 4.09
CA THR A 125 -26.36 -1.19 2.84
C THR A 125 -26.12 -0.27 1.64
N THR A 126 -26.47 1.02 1.75
CA THR A 126 -26.23 2.02 0.70
C THR A 126 -24.74 2.17 0.41
N ALA A 127 -23.91 2.38 1.43
CA ALA A 127 -22.47 2.54 1.26
C ALA A 127 -21.84 1.30 0.60
N PHE A 128 -22.24 0.11 1.04
CA PHE A 128 -21.74 -1.15 0.46
C PHE A 128 -22.15 -1.31 -1.01
N ASN A 129 -23.40 -1.02 -1.36
CA ASN A 129 -23.86 -1.11 -2.75
C ASN A 129 -23.11 -0.14 -3.67
N ILE A 130 -22.82 1.08 -3.21
CA ILE A 130 -22.00 2.04 -3.96
C ILE A 130 -20.57 1.51 -4.11
N VAL A 131 -19.96 1.04 -3.03
CA VAL A 131 -18.59 0.48 -3.08
C VAL A 131 -18.51 -0.72 -4.02
N LYS A 132 -19.50 -1.63 -4.02
CA LYS A 132 -19.53 -2.75 -4.97
C LYS A 132 -19.70 -2.31 -6.43
N GLY A 133 -20.50 -1.27 -6.67
CA GLY A 133 -20.78 -0.78 -8.02
C GLY A 133 -19.61 -0.01 -8.63
N PHE A 134 -18.90 0.78 -7.83
CA PHE A 134 -17.92 1.76 -8.33
C PHE A 134 -16.47 1.45 -7.97
N VAL A 135 -16.22 0.70 -6.89
CA VAL A 135 -14.86 0.43 -6.39
C VAL A 135 -14.45 -1.00 -6.73
N ASP A 136 -15.16 -1.99 -6.19
CA ASP A 136 -14.79 -3.39 -6.38
C ASP A 136 -16.00 -4.31 -6.18
N SER A 137 -16.46 -4.92 -7.27
CA SER A 137 -17.60 -5.84 -7.29
C SER A 137 -17.32 -7.19 -6.62
N SER A 138 -16.04 -7.54 -6.44
CA SER A 138 -15.60 -8.76 -5.75
C SER A 138 -15.70 -8.64 -4.23
N LEU A 139 -15.86 -7.42 -3.69
CA LEU A 139 -15.96 -7.20 -2.24
C LEU A 139 -17.14 -7.96 -1.63
N ARG A 140 -16.86 -8.57 -0.49
CA ARG A 140 -17.80 -9.26 0.39
C ARG A 140 -17.77 -8.54 1.72
N CYS A 141 -18.89 -8.53 2.43
CA CYS A 141 -18.93 -8.01 3.79
C CYS A 141 -19.91 -8.79 4.65
N ASP A 142 -19.70 -8.72 5.95
CA ASP A 142 -20.72 -9.02 6.94
C ASP A 142 -20.73 -7.89 7.98
N PRO A 143 -21.62 -6.90 7.84
CA PRO A 143 -21.71 -5.80 8.80
C PRO A 143 -22.43 -6.18 10.10
N ASN A 144 -23.11 -7.33 10.13
CA ASN A 144 -23.90 -7.78 11.27
C ASN A 144 -23.10 -8.71 12.20
N ALA A 145 -21.94 -9.20 11.75
CA ALA A 145 -21.01 -9.99 12.56
C ALA A 145 -20.61 -9.27 13.87
N ASP A 146 -20.16 -10.05 14.86
CA ASP A 146 -19.58 -9.49 16.09
C ASP A 146 -18.25 -8.78 15.84
N GLN A 147 -17.54 -9.21 14.79
CA GLN A 147 -16.41 -8.51 14.20
C GLN A 147 -16.75 -8.22 12.73
N PRO A 148 -17.42 -7.09 12.46
CA PRO A 148 -17.80 -6.71 11.12
C PRO A 148 -16.59 -6.65 10.18
N TRP A 149 -16.77 -7.06 8.93
CA TRP A 149 -15.68 -7.07 7.96
C TRP A 149 -16.18 -6.74 6.55
N LEU A 150 -15.27 -6.20 5.74
CA LEU A 150 -15.42 -5.90 4.32
C LEU A 150 -14.10 -6.22 3.63
N ASN A 151 -14.02 -7.22 2.77
CA ASN A 151 -12.78 -7.55 2.06
C ASN A 151 -13.04 -8.21 0.69
N GLY A 152 -12.00 -8.28 -0.13
CA GLY A 152 -12.01 -8.91 -1.44
C GLY A 152 -10.61 -9.38 -1.82
N PRO A 153 -10.46 -10.22 -2.87
CA PRO A 153 -9.15 -10.59 -3.39
C PRO A 153 -8.32 -9.35 -3.73
N VAL A 154 -7.06 -9.30 -3.29
CA VAL A 154 -6.23 -8.09 -3.37
C VAL A 154 -6.04 -7.57 -4.81
N LEU A 155 -6.12 -8.43 -5.82
CA LEU A 155 -5.90 -8.06 -7.22
C LEU A 155 -7.15 -7.49 -7.93
N CYS A 156 -8.33 -7.54 -7.28
CA CYS A 156 -9.63 -7.15 -7.86
C CYS A 156 -10.05 -5.71 -7.60
N SER A 157 -9.34 -4.99 -6.73
CA SER A 157 -9.74 -3.63 -6.37
C SER A 157 -9.28 -2.60 -7.39
N SER A 158 -10.13 -1.63 -7.70
CA SER A 158 -9.74 -0.43 -8.47
C SER A 158 -8.89 0.54 -7.64
N ALA A 159 -8.98 0.46 -6.32
CA ALA A 159 -8.22 1.27 -5.38
C ALA A 159 -6.84 0.67 -5.05
N ILE A 160 -6.34 -0.24 -5.90
CA ILE A 160 -5.06 -0.92 -5.69
C ILE A 160 -4.12 -0.73 -6.89
N THR A 161 -2.95 -0.14 -6.62
CA THR A 161 -1.77 -0.26 -7.49
C THR A 161 -0.96 -1.49 -7.06
N PHE A 162 -0.47 -2.30 -8.00
CA PHE A 162 0.17 -3.59 -7.71
C PHE A 162 1.47 -3.79 -8.49
N SER A 163 2.45 -4.44 -7.85
CA SER A 163 3.74 -4.72 -8.45
C SER A 163 4.41 -5.96 -7.86
N ILE A 164 5.14 -6.71 -8.69
CA ILE A 164 5.79 -7.97 -8.32
C ILE A 164 7.32 -7.82 -8.35
N GLY A 165 7.97 -8.10 -7.24
CA GLY A 165 9.41 -7.99 -7.06
C GLY A 165 10.16 -9.31 -7.08
N SER A 166 11.48 -9.18 -6.86
CA SER A 166 12.42 -10.29 -6.75
C SER A 166 12.12 -11.19 -5.55
N LYS A 167 12.67 -12.41 -5.57
CA LYS A 167 12.70 -13.28 -4.39
C LYS A 167 13.73 -12.79 -3.35
N GLY A 168 13.40 -12.96 -2.07
CA GLY A 168 14.32 -12.76 -0.93
C GLY A 168 14.57 -11.30 -0.50
N SER A 169 14.13 -10.30 -1.26
CA SER A 169 14.19 -8.89 -0.86
C SER A 169 12.91 -8.19 -1.27
N CYS A 170 12.39 -7.32 -0.40
CA CYS A 170 11.20 -6.54 -0.69
C CYS A 170 11.40 -5.06 -0.36
N GLU A 171 11.43 -4.27 -1.42
CA GLU A 171 11.46 -2.81 -1.35
C GLU A 171 10.03 -2.28 -1.37
N LEU A 172 9.81 -1.13 -0.73
CA LEU A 172 8.58 -0.37 -0.84
C LEU A 172 8.98 1.04 -1.29
N PRO A 173 8.80 1.40 -2.57
CA PRO A 173 9.15 2.73 -3.04
C PRO A 173 8.28 3.81 -2.38
N ALA A 174 8.76 5.06 -2.40
CA ALA A 174 8.03 6.19 -1.85
C ALA A 174 6.71 6.46 -2.58
N ILE A 175 6.64 6.13 -3.88
CA ILE A 175 5.42 6.08 -4.70
C ILE A 175 5.51 4.78 -5.48
N LEU A 176 4.52 3.90 -5.35
CA LEU A 176 4.47 2.64 -6.07
C LEU A 176 3.72 2.86 -7.38
N SER A 177 4.34 2.50 -8.50
CA SER A 177 3.65 2.49 -9.79
C SER A 177 3.28 1.06 -10.21
N GLU A 178 2.22 0.92 -10.99
CA GLU A 178 1.75 -0.36 -11.52
C GLU A 178 2.88 -1.07 -12.28
N GLY A 179 3.18 -2.30 -11.87
CA GLY A 179 4.17 -3.14 -12.53
C GLY A 179 5.61 -2.62 -12.53
N SER A 180 5.95 -1.73 -11.59
CA SER A 180 7.25 -1.04 -11.52
C SER A 180 8.43 -1.86 -10.95
N LEU A 181 8.18 -2.98 -10.28
CA LEU A 181 9.22 -3.75 -9.61
C LEU A 181 9.91 -4.70 -10.59
N LYS A 182 11.17 -5.04 -10.26
CA LYS A 182 12.14 -5.65 -11.18
C LYS A 182 11.65 -6.90 -11.95
N ASP A 183 10.91 -7.79 -11.29
CA ASP A 183 10.48 -9.08 -11.86
C ASP A 183 9.08 -9.02 -12.49
N ASP A 184 8.39 -7.87 -12.38
CA ASP A 184 6.97 -7.78 -12.64
C ASP A 184 6.61 -8.11 -14.09
N SER A 185 7.24 -7.42 -15.05
CA SER A 185 6.96 -7.60 -16.48
C SER A 185 7.07 -9.06 -16.93
N ALA A 186 8.12 -9.77 -16.50
CA ALA A 186 8.34 -11.17 -16.86
C ALA A 186 7.26 -12.10 -16.26
N ILE A 187 6.85 -11.84 -15.01
CA ILE A 187 5.82 -12.65 -14.34
C ILE A 187 4.44 -12.37 -14.93
N ARG A 188 4.13 -11.10 -15.20
CA ARG A 188 2.89 -10.73 -15.86
C ARG A 188 2.77 -11.37 -17.23
N GLN A 189 3.83 -11.33 -18.04
CA GLN A 189 3.87 -12.00 -19.33
C GLN A 189 3.64 -13.51 -19.20
N LYS A 190 4.33 -14.17 -18.25
CA LYS A 190 4.18 -15.61 -18.02
C LYS A 190 2.76 -16.02 -17.64
N HIS A 191 2.07 -15.19 -16.84
CA HIS A 191 0.74 -15.47 -16.32
C HIS A 191 -0.39 -14.75 -17.10
N ASN A 192 -0.08 -14.15 -18.25
CA ASN A 192 -1.02 -13.36 -19.06
C ASN A 192 -1.73 -12.24 -18.27
N ILE A 193 -1.07 -11.68 -17.27
CA ILE A 193 -1.59 -10.58 -16.45
C ILE A 193 -1.41 -9.27 -17.25
N PRO A 194 -2.48 -8.49 -17.49
CA PRO A 194 -2.34 -7.22 -18.18
C PRO A 194 -1.47 -6.21 -17.43
N THR A 195 -0.89 -5.25 -18.16
CA THR A 195 0.08 -4.28 -17.60
C THR A 195 -0.57 -3.08 -16.91
N THR A 196 -1.80 -2.72 -17.29
CA THR A 196 -2.51 -1.60 -16.66
C THR A 196 -3.34 -2.08 -15.47
N ASP A 197 -3.51 -1.22 -14.47
CA ASP A 197 -4.31 -1.46 -13.27
C ASP A 197 -5.76 -1.88 -13.58
N SER A 198 -6.39 -1.21 -14.56
CA SER A 198 -7.78 -1.41 -14.94
C SER A 198 -7.98 -2.75 -15.66
N GLN A 199 -7.03 -3.13 -16.52
CA GLN A 199 -7.07 -4.42 -17.18
C GLN A 199 -6.67 -5.56 -16.22
N ARG A 200 -5.69 -5.35 -15.33
CA ARG A 200 -5.32 -6.29 -14.27
C ARG A 200 -6.54 -6.60 -13.40
N ARG A 201 -7.24 -5.56 -12.94
CA ARG A 201 -8.49 -5.68 -12.18
C ARG A 201 -9.51 -6.54 -12.94
N LYS A 202 -9.80 -6.18 -14.19
CA LYS A 202 -10.78 -6.92 -15.02
C LYS A 202 -10.39 -8.38 -15.20
N HIS A 203 -9.11 -8.66 -15.42
CA HIS A 203 -8.56 -10.00 -15.56
C HIS A 203 -8.80 -10.84 -14.30
N PHE A 204 -8.50 -10.29 -13.12
CA PHE A 204 -8.69 -10.99 -11.84
C PHE A 204 -10.12 -10.94 -11.30
N LEU A 205 -11.07 -10.21 -11.91
CA LEU A 205 -12.49 -10.39 -11.57
C LEU A 205 -13.01 -11.77 -12.03
N ASP A 206 -12.37 -12.37 -13.03
CA ASP A 206 -12.58 -13.76 -13.39
C ASP A 206 -11.97 -14.70 -12.33
N GLU A 207 -12.80 -15.58 -11.78
CA GLU A 207 -12.38 -16.54 -10.75
C GLU A 207 -11.36 -17.56 -11.26
N HIS A 208 -11.44 -17.96 -12.53
CA HIS A 208 -10.48 -18.89 -13.12
C HIS A 208 -9.08 -18.27 -13.16
N ASN A 209 -8.98 -17.03 -13.64
CA ASN A 209 -7.71 -16.31 -13.69
C ASN A 209 -7.12 -16.08 -12.29
N ARG A 210 -7.96 -15.85 -11.26
CA ARG A 210 -7.48 -15.76 -9.87
C ARG A 210 -6.88 -17.07 -9.40
N LYS A 211 -7.60 -18.18 -9.58
CA LYS A 211 -7.16 -19.51 -9.13
C LYS A 211 -5.91 -20.00 -9.88
N ASP A 212 -5.68 -19.50 -11.09
CA ASP A 212 -4.49 -19.81 -11.89
C ASP A 212 -3.25 -19.00 -11.46
N PHE A 213 -3.41 -17.98 -10.60
CA PHE A 213 -2.30 -17.19 -10.06
C PHE A 213 -2.00 -17.54 -8.61
N VAL A 214 -0.71 -17.70 -8.30
CA VAL A 214 -0.23 -18.01 -6.96
C VAL A 214 0.75 -16.95 -6.52
N PHE A 215 0.53 -16.42 -5.32
CA PHE A 215 1.52 -15.64 -4.59
C PHE A 215 2.60 -16.58 -4.07
N GLU A 216 3.74 -16.63 -4.76
CA GLU A 216 4.85 -17.54 -4.50
C GLU A 216 5.53 -17.22 -3.15
N LYS A 217 5.78 -18.27 -2.37
CA LYS A 217 6.64 -18.22 -1.20
C LYS A 217 7.98 -17.57 -1.54
N GLY A 218 8.40 -16.65 -0.69
CA GLY A 218 9.71 -16.01 -0.79
C GLY A 218 9.80 -14.91 -1.86
N ARG A 219 8.73 -14.64 -2.62
CA ARG A 219 8.68 -13.55 -3.61
C ARG A 219 8.16 -12.26 -2.99
N CYS A 220 8.76 -11.13 -3.36
CA CYS A 220 8.24 -9.83 -2.99
C CYS A 220 7.00 -9.48 -3.82
N TYR A 221 5.99 -9.00 -3.12
CA TYR A 221 4.81 -8.39 -3.70
C TYR A 221 4.57 -7.06 -3.01
N ALA A 222 4.24 -6.03 -3.78
CA ALA A 222 3.89 -4.73 -3.26
C ALA A 222 2.54 -4.29 -3.80
N PHE A 223 1.75 -3.64 -2.96
CA PHE A 223 0.56 -2.94 -3.39
C PHE A 223 0.38 -1.65 -2.62
N ASP A 224 -0.35 -0.71 -3.21
CA ASP A 224 -0.76 0.52 -2.58
C ASP A 224 -2.29 0.64 -2.64
N PHE A 225 -2.93 0.71 -1.49
CA PHE A 225 -4.37 0.90 -1.38
C PHE A 225 -4.68 2.38 -1.16
N HIS A 226 -5.24 3.05 -2.16
CA HIS A 226 -5.44 4.49 -2.20
C HIS A 226 -6.77 4.86 -2.86
N ASN A 227 -7.40 5.93 -2.39
CA ASN A 227 -8.58 6.57 -3.01
C ASN A 227 -8.92 7.88 -2.29
N GLY A 228 -9.90 8.62 -2.81
CA GLY A 228 -10.43 9.85 -2.22
C GLY A 228 -11.69 9.69 -1.36
N TYR A 229 -12.11 8.48 -1.01
CA TYR A 229 -13.44 8.25 -0.41
C TYR A 229 -13.52 8.50 1.10
N ILE A 230 -12.40 8.81 1.76
CA ILE A 230 -12.38 9.12 3.20
C ILE A 230 -11.93 10.57 3.38
N ASP A 231 -12.78 11.38 3.99
CA ASP A 231 -12.43 12.70 4.49
C ASP A 231 -11.88 12.53 5.90
N TRP A 232 -10.55 12.51 6.01
CA TRP A 232 -9.84 12.29 7.28
C TRP A 232 -9.91 13.50 8.22
N LYS A 233 -10.07 14.70 7.67
CA LYS A 233 -10.19 15.95 8.45
C LYS A 233 -11.54 16.04 9.14
N ASN A 234 -12.60 15.72 8.42
CA ASN A 234 -13.97 15.80 8.93
C ASN A 234 -14.53 14.46 9.41
N TYR A 235 -13.72 13.39 9.34
CA TYR A 235 -14.10 12.03 9.72
C TYR A 235 -15.42 11.61 9.05
N ALA A 236 -15.41 11.62 7.72
CA ALA A 236 -16.57 11.24 6.92
C ALA A 236 -16.20 10.29 5.79
N LEU A 237 -17.09 9.35 5.51
CA LEU A 237 -17.08 8.55 4.29
C LEU A 237 -17.77 9.36 3.18
N LYS A 238 -17.05 9.62 2.10
CA LYS A 238 -17.51 10.34 0.90
C LYS A 238 -17.52 9.39 -0.29
N LEU A 239 -18.70 8.92 -0.67
CA LEU A 239 -18.90 8.08 -1.85
C LEU A 239 -19.71 8.85 -2.90
N PRO A 240 -19.72 8.42 -4.17
CA PRO A 240 -20.57 9.04 -5.19
C PRO A 240 -22.04 9.12 -4.73
N GLY A 241 -22.57 10.35 -4.61
CA GLY A 241 -23.95 10.60 -4.17
C GLY A 241 -24.25 10.25 -2.70
N PHE A 242 -23.26 9.98 -1.86
CA PHE A 242 -23.45 9.56 -0.47
C PHE A 242 -22.36 10.12 0.45
N SER A 243 -22.77 10.74 1.56
CA SER A 243 -21.84 11.23 2.58
C SER A 243 -22.31 10.88 3.98
N PHE A 244 -21.39 10.33 4.77
CA PHE A 244 -21.68 9.78 6.08
C PHE A 244 -20.58 10.16 7.09
N GLY A 245 -20.92 11.05 8.04
CA GLY A 245 -20.05 11.43 9.14
C GLY A 245 -19.97 10.33 10.19
N VAL A 246 -18.75 9.90 10.54
CA VAL A 246 -18.55 8.75 11.43
C VAL A 246 -18.52 9.12 12.91
N LEU A 247 -18.15 10.36 13.27
CA LEU A 247 -17.90 10.75 14.68
C LEU A 247 -19.04 10.43 15.63
N LYS A 248 -20.30 10.69 15.24
CA LYS A 248 -21.47 10.41 16.07
C LYS A 248 -21.70 8.92 16.40
N TYR A 249 -21.02 8.03 15.68
CA TYR A 249 -21.09 6.58 15.88
C TYR A 249 -19.83 6.01 16.55
N ILE A 250 -18.82 6.84 16.79
CA ILE A 250 -17.57 6.45 17.45
C ILE A 250 -17.72 6.55 18.97
N ASN A 251 -17.21 5.55 19.68
CA ASN A 251 -17.07 5.50 21.13
C ASN A 251 -15.92 4.55 21.52
N ASP A 252 -15.77 4.29 22.81
CA ASP A 252 -14.69 3.48 23.38
C ASP A 252 -14.65 2.04 22.84
N ARG A 253 -15.70 1.57 22.16
CA ARG A 253 -15.73 0.27 21.48
C ARG A 253 -15.51 0.37 19.97
N THR A 254 -15.89 1.47 19.32
CA THR A 254 -15.90 1.60 17.85
C THR A 254 -14.82 2.53 17.30
N HIS A 255 -13.93 3.06 18.14
CA HIS A 255 -12.83 3.96 17.76
C HIS A 255 -11.61 3.25 17.14
N THR A 256 -11.69 1.95 16.86
CA THR A 256 -10.57 1.18 16.27
C THR A 256 -11.02 0.37 15.05
N THR A 257 -10.25 0.48 13.97
CA THR A 257 -10.46 -0.21 12.69
C THR A 257 -9.14 -0.79 12.20
N ARG A 258 -9.17 -1.93 11.50
CA ARG A 258 -7.98 -2.54 10.88
C ARG A 258 -8.13 -2.66 9.38
N PHE A 259 -7.07 -2.33 8.66
CA PHE A 259 -6.88 -2.75 7.26
C PHE A 259 -5.99 -3.99 7.25
N VAL A 260 -6.48 -5.09 6.69
CA VAL A 260 -5.89 -6.42 6.88
C VAL A 260 -5.63 -7.09 5.54
N LEU A 261 -4.37 -7.50 5.34
CA LEU A 261 -3.97 -8.49 4.34
C LEU A 261 -3.92 -9.85 5.02
N LYS A 262 -4.72 -10.80 4.56
CA LYS A 262 -4.72 -12.16 5.12
C LYS A 262 -5.07 -13.23 4.10
N SER A 263 -4.66 -14.47 4.38
CA SER A 263 -5.21 -15.64 3.68
C SER A 263 -6.54 -16.01 4.31
N ARG A 264 -7.64 -15.94 3.54
CA ARG A 264 -8.97 -16.35 4.03
C ARG A 264 -9.04 -17.85 4.34
N LYS A 265 -8.31 -18.68 3.59
CA LYS A 265 -8.26 -20.14 3.75
C LYS A 265 -7.60 -20.58 5.06
N THR A 266 -6.53 -19.90 5.47
CA THR A 266 -5.78 -20.27 6.68
C THR A 266 -6.07 -19.37 7.88
N GLY A 267 -6.70 -18.21 7.66
CA GLY A 267 -6.84 -17.14 8.66
C GLY A 267 -5.53 -16.41 8.98
N LYS A 268 -4.41 -16.75 8.32
CA LYS A 268 -3.11 -16.15 8.60
C LYS A 268 -3.08 -14.69 8.16
N VAL A 269 -2.84 -13.80 9.12
CA VAL A 269 -2.58 -12.37 8.86
C VAL A 269 -1.18 -12.22 8.28
N CYS A 270 -1.09 -11.55 7.14
CA CYS A 270 0.16 -11.14 6.54
C CYS A 270 0.55 -9.74 7.06
N VAL A 271 -0.40 -8.81 7.05
CA VAL A 271 -0.25 -7.44 7.54
C VAL A 271 -1.59 -6.98 8.13
N ALA A 272 -1.57 -6.33 9.29
CA ALA A 272 -2.69 -5.62 9.87
C ALA A 272 -2.25 -4.21 10.23
N THR A 273 -2.88 -3.20 9.62
CA THR A 273 -2.68 -1.78 9.92
C THR A 273 -3.88 -1.29 10.74
N THR A 274 -3.66 -1.08 12.04
CA THR A 274 -4.66 -0.66 13.02
C THR A 274 -4.70 0.86 13.09
N PHE A 275 -5.85 1.45 12.77
CA PHE A 275 -6.16 2.86 12.96
C PHE A 275 -6.98 3.01 14.23
N ARG A 276 -6.52 3.86 15.14
CA ARG A 276 -7.22 4.25 16.37
C ARG A 276 -7.55 5.73 16.31
N LEU A 277 -8.78 6.07 16.66
CA LEU A 277 -9.18 7.44 16.86
C LEU A 277 -9.13 7.76 18.35
N LEU A 278 -8.13 8.51 18.77
CA LEU A 278 -7.89 8.88 20.17
C LEU A 278 -8.60 10.19 20.51
N TYR A 279 -9.22 10.25 21.68
CA TYR A 279 -9.87 11.44 22.22
C TYR A 279 -9.88 11.40 23.75
N GLY A 280 -10.26 12.50 24.39
CA GLY A 280 -10.40 12.57 25.85
C GLY A 280 -9.12 12.20 26.60
N GLU A 281 -9.26 11.44 27.70
CA GLU A 281 -8.13 11.05 28.56
C GLU A 281 -7.10 10.17 27.86
N GLU A 282 -7.53 9.31 26.92
CA GLU A 282 -6.63 8.44 26.18
C GLU A 282 -5.68 9.24 25.29
N LEU A 283 -6.22 10.27 24.60
CA LEU A 283 -5.41 11.19 23.80
C LEU A 283 -4.41 11.96 24.67
N GLU A 284 -4.87 12.50 25.80
CA GLU A 284 -3.99 13.27 26.69
C GLU A 284 -2.88 12.41 27.29
N LYS A 285 -3.17 11.15 27.60
CA LYS A 285 -2.14 10.17 28.01
C LYS A 285 -1.16 9.88 26.87
N ALA A 286 -1.66 9.63 25.67
CA ALA A 286 -0.82 9.31 24.51
C ALA A 286 0.11 10.48 24.14
N LYS A 287 -0.39 11.73 24.16
CA LYS A 287 0.43 12.93 23.94
C LYS A 287 1.56 13.07 24.95
N LYS A 288 1.30 12.80 26.24
CA LYS A 288 2.33 12.85 27.29
C LYS A 288 3.43 11.81 27.06
N THR A 289 3.06 10.58 26.69
CA THR A 289 4.04 9.53 26.38
C THR A 289 4.86 9.86 25.13
N SER A 290 4.24 10.39 24.08
CA SER A 290 4.95 10.84 22.88
C SER A 290 5.86 12.03 23.14
N GLY A 291 5.45 12.99 23.98
CA GLY A 291 6.25 14.15 24.36
C GLY A 291 7.50 13.75 25.18
N ALA A 292 7.36 12.83 26.13
CA ALA A 292 8.48 12.34 26.92
C ALA A 292 9.53 11.57 26.09
N ALA A 293 9.09 10.83 25.06
CA ALA A 293 10.00 10.13 24.14
C ALA A 293 10.79 11.11 23.25
N ALA A 294 10.18 12.23 22.84
CA ALA A 294 10.85 13.25 22.02
C ALA A 294 11.92 14.04 22.79
N THR A 295 11.73 14.27 24.09
CA THR A 295 12.72 14.97 24.95
C THR A 295 13.98 14.12 25.18
N GLN A 296 13.86 12.80 25.26
CA GLN A 296 15.02 11.90 25.48
C GLN A 296 15.94 11.75 24.26
N THR A 297 15.44 12.02 23.05
CA THR A 297 16.26 12.01 21.82
C THR A 297 17.01 13.31 21.55
N GLY A 298 16.74 14.38 22.31
CA GLY A 298 17.34 15.72 22.11
C GLY A 298 18.61 16.01 22.92
N GLU A 299 18.98 15.19 23.90
CA GLU A 299 20.08 15.50 24.85
C GLU A 299 21.43 14.82 24.56
N ASN A 300 21.55 14.03 23.48
CA ASN A 300 22.78 13.25 23.19
C ASN A 300 23.55 13.71 21.93
N GLY A 301 23.58 15.02 21.65
CA GLY A 301 24.29 15.53 20.48
C GLY A 301 24.74 16.97 20.60
N GLN A 302 25.67 17.27 21.50
CA GLN A 302 26.53 18.46 21.41
C GLN A 302 27.72 18.34 22.39
N GLU A 303 28.81 17.72 21.95
CA GLU A 303 30.15 18.05 22.43
C GLU A 303 30.99 18.43 21.20
N GLU A 304 30.91 19.71 20.81
CA GLU A 304 31.89 20.33 19.94
C GLU A 304 33.20 20.46 20.71
N ARG A 305 34.17 19.58 20.41
CA ARG A 305 35.55 19.72 20.89
C ARG A 305 36.33 20.57 19.89
N SER A 306 36.51 21.84 20.24
CA SER A 306 37.40 22.78 19.55
C SER A 306 38.86 22.30 19.64
N LEU A 307 39.49 22.14 18.48
CA LEU A 307 40.93 21.86 18.34
C LEU A 307 41.69 23.19 18.30
N GLN A 308 42.45 23.47 19.35
CA GLN A 308 43.54 24.45 19.34
C GLN A 308 44.83 23.75 18.89
N ILE A 309 45.43 24.30 17.82
CA ILE A 309 46.74 23.94 17.31
C ILE A 309 47.71 25.00 17.84
N ASP A 310 48.74 24.59 18.58
CA ASP A 310 49.99 25.32 18.73
C ASP A 310 51.14 24.31 18.92
N GLY A 311 52.20 24.48 18.14
CA GLY A 311 53.25 23.48 17.92
C GLY A 311 54.57 23.69 18.68
N ALA A 312 55.64 23.19 18.04
CA ALA A 312 57.08 23.19 18.40
C ALA A 312 57.65 21.91 19.04
N GLU A 313 58.06 20.99 18.16
CA GLU A 313 59.42 20.44 18.00
C GLU A 313 60.39 20.25 19.18
N ASP A 314 60.80 18.97 19.32
CA ASP A 314 62.18 18.43 19.36
C ASP A 314 62.94 18.34 20.70
N GLN A 315 63.26 17.10 21.12
CA GLN A 315 64.64 16.57 21.17
C GLN A 315 64.77 15.19 21.86
N HIS A 316 65.52 14.33 21.17
CA HIS A 316 66.13 13.07 21.61
C HIS A 316 66.70 13.04 23.04
N LYS A 317 66.52 11.90 23.74
CA LYS A 317 67.60 11.15 24.44
C LYS A 317 67.12 9.80 25.00
N GLU A 318 67.69 8.73 24.45
CA GLU A 318 67.94 7.45 25.13
C GLU A 318 69.43 7.47 25.62
N PRO A 319 70.00 6.50 26.39
CA PRO A 319 69.54 5.11 26.66
C PRO A 319 69.85 4.55 28.09
N ARG A 320 69.59 3.24 28.23
CA ARG A 320 70.34 2.18 28.97
C ARG A 320 69.76 1.55 30.26
N ASN A 321 69.32 0.30 30.06
CA ASN A 321 69.95 -0.97 30.52
C ASN A 321 69.47 -1.64 31.83
N GLY A 322 69.05 -2.91 31.67
CA GLY A 322 69.51 -4.04 32.49
C GLY A 322 68.59 -4.54 33.60
N ASN A 323 67.90 -5.68 33.38
CA ASN A 323 68.18 -6.96 34.05
C ASN A 323 66.98 -7.93 33.99
N ASN A 324 67.27 -9.15 33.52
CA ASN A 324 66.55 -10.39 33.82
C ASN A 324 67.37 -11.12 34.90
N PRO A 325 66.79 -12.01 35.75
CA PRO A 325 66.70 -13.42 35.36
C PRO A 325 65.50 -14.23 35.94
N GLU A 326 65.19 -15.36 35.25
CA GLU A 326 64.85 -16.73 35.73
C GLU A 326 63.89 -16.93 36.94
N ASN A 327 62.98 -17.92 37.05
CA ASN A 327 62.80 -19.25 36.45
C ASN A 327 61.39 -19.83 36.85
N SER A 328 60.94 -20.88 36.14
CA SER A 328 60.17 -22.05 36.65
C SER A 328 58.70 -21.89 37.12
N THR A 329 57.71 -22.77 36.87
CA THR A 329 57.48 -23.97 36.03
C THR A 329 55.99 -24.36 36.18
N VAL A 330 55.41 -25.03 35.15
CA VAL A 330 54.44 -26.20 35.26
C VAL A 330 52.98 -25.89 35.69
N ASP A 331 51.89 -26.39 35.10
CA ASP A 331 51.64 -27.38 34.03
C ASP A 331 50.18 -27.29 33.52
N GLN A 332 49.98 -27.59 32.23
CA GLN A 332 49.03 -28.54 31.59
C GLN A 332 47.52 -28.53 31.99
N GLN A 333 46.53 -28.73 31.11
CA GLN A 333 46.46 -29.64 29.96
C GLN A 333 45.17 -29.39 29.12
N THR A 334 45.28 -29.51 27.80
CA THR A 334 44.26 -30.03 26.87
C THR A 334 45.00 -31.06 26.01
N PRO A 335 44.41 -32.20 25.60
CA PRO A 335 44.06 -32.39 24.17
C PRO A 335 42.83 -33.33 24.01
N GLU A 336 42.15 -33.49 22.87
CA GLU A 336 42.66 -34.08 21.62
C GLU A 336 41.75 -33.78 20.41
N GLN A 337 42.39 -33.62 19.25
CA GLN A 337 41.86 -33.82 17.91
C GLN A 337 41.94 -35.30 17.52
N ARG A 338 41.04 -35.76 16.63
CA ARG A 338 41.39 -36.84 15.69
C ARG A 338 40.74 -36.62 14.31
N THR A 339 41.60 -36.61 13.30
CA THR A 339 41.36 -36.53 11.86
C THR A 339 41.29 -37.95 11.27
N LEU A 340 40.53 -38.17 10.18
CA LEU A 340 41.00 -38.73 8.88
C LEU A 340 39.90 -39.41 8.02
N GLN A 341 39.96 -39.07 6.72
CA GLN A 341 39.77 -39.89 5.50
C GLN A 341 38.36 -40.17 4.89
N GLY A 342 38.17 -39.65 3.66
CA GLY A 342 37.42 -40.31 2.56
C GLY A 342 38.28 -41.42 1.91
N PRO A 343 38.03 -41.94 0.68
CA PRO A 343 37.22 -41.40 -0.43
C PRO A 343 36.33 -42.44 -1.18
N LYS A 344 35.57 -42.00 -2.21
CA LYS A 344 35.30 -42.70 -3.51
C LYS A 344 34.34 -41.91 -4.44
N GLU A 345 34.89 -41.32 -5.51
CA GLU A 345 34.67 -41.61 -6.97
C GLU A 345 33.40 -42.43 -7.38
N VAL A 346 32.68 -42.28 -8.51
CA VAL A 346 32.84 -41.68 -9.86
C VAL A 346 31.44 -41.51 -10.50
N LYS A 347 31.19 -40.48 -11.35
CA LYS A 347 30.86 -40.62 -12.80
C LYS A 347 30.42 -39.31 -13.44
N GLU A 348 31.30 -38.77 -14.29
CA GLU A 348 31.00 -37.90 -15.41
C GLU A 348 30.17 -38.62 -16.48
N VAL A 349 29.33 -37.89 -17.21
CA VAL A 349 29.01 -38.16 -18.62
C VAL A 349 29.10 -36.85 -19.39
N HIS A 350 29.98 -36.85 -20.38
CA HIS A 350 30.17 -35.87 -21.44
C HIS A 350 29.09 -35.98 -22.53
N GLY A 351 28.81 -34.87 -23.22
CA GLY A 351 28.11 -34.80 -24.51
C GLY A 351 27.88 -33.34 -24.91
N HIS A 352 28.90 -32.63 -25.40
CA HIS A 352 29.25 -32.41 -26.81
C HIS A 352 28.36 -31.40 -27.56
N LEU A 353 28.98 -30.23 -27.77
CA LEU A 353 28.90 -29.24 -28.84
C LEU A 353 28.00 -29.57 -30.06
N GLU A 354 27.17 -28.62 -30.47
CA GLU A 354 27.06 -28.25 -31.88
C GLU A 354 26.68 -26.77 -32.04
N GLU A 355 27.47 -26.10 -32.87
CA GLU A 355 27.43 -24.68 -33.22
C GLU A 355 27.11 -24.60 -34.73
N LEU A 356 26.30 -23.60 -35.12
CA LEU A 356 26.18 -22.97 -36.46
C LEU A 356 25.34 -23.70 -37.55
N PRO A 357 24.71 -22.99 -38.54
CA PRO A 357 25.19 -21.72 -39.10
C PRO A 357 24.18 -20.60 -39.40
N ILE A 358 24.80 -19.43 -39.58
CA ILE A 358 24.31 -18.20 -40.20
C ILE A 358 24.23 -18.34 -41.73
N ARG A 359 23.13 -17.83 -42.32
CA ARG A 359 23.01 -17.24 -43.67
C ARG A 359 21.83 -16.26 -43.56
N GLY A 360 21.87 -14.97 -43.90
CA GLY A 360 22.76 -14.19 -44.75
C GLY A 360 22.00 -13.73 -45.99
N SER A 361 21.43 -12.52 -45.97
CA SER A 361 21.04 -11.63 -47.10
C SER A 361 20.56 -10.29 -46.50
N THR A 362 21.37 -9.22 -46.35
CA THR A 362 21.57 -8.07 -47.28
C THR A 362 20.26 -7.58 -47.91
N GLU A 363 19.81 -6.32 -47.84
CA GLU A 363 20.43 -4.99 -48.04
C GLU A 363 19.66 -3.96 -47.14
N GLY A 364 20.12 -2.80 -46.67
CA GLY A 364 21.12 -1.85 -47.14
C GLY A 364 20.47 -0.47 -47.30
N ASN A 365 20.61 0.45 -46.33
CA ASN A 365 21.02 1.86 -46.54
C ASN A 365 20.74 2.79 -45.35
N GLY A 366 21.79 3.50 -44.94
CA GLY A 366 21.75 4.97 -44.89
C GLY A 366 21.48 5.64 -43.54
N HIS A 367 22.49 5.73 -42.69
CA HIS A 367 22.67 6.85 -41.76
C HIS A 367 23.04 8.13 -42.55
N PRO A 368 22.81 9.35 -42.00
CA PRO A 368 23.86 9.98 -41.17
C PRO A 368 23.36 10.68 -39.89
N SER A 369 24.13 10.41 -38.82
CA SER A 369 24.70 11.27 -37.77
C SER A 369 24.20 12.70 -37.49
N GLU A 370 24.06 12.92 -36.17
CA GLU A 370 24.58 14.04 -35.33
C GLU A 370 23.89 15.41 -35.30
N GLY A 371 23.66 15.89 -34.07
CA GLY A 371 23.26 17.27 -33.78
C GLY A 371 22.96 17.55 -32.31
N SER A 372 24.01 17.65 -31.50
CA SER A 372 24.04 18.15 -30.12
C SER A 372 23.30 19.49 -29.93
N ILE A 373 22.49 19.67 -28.87
CA ILE A 373 22.09 21.00 -28.39
C ILE A 373 22.30 21.15 -26.88
N LYS A 374 22.98 22.26 -26.59
CA LYS A 374 23.57 22.73 -25.35
C LYS A 374 22.56 23.24 -24.32
N SER A 375 23.02 23.14 -23.08
CA SER A 375 22.70 23.98 -21.92
C SER A 375 22.59 25.48 -22.26
N LYS A 376 21.59 26.14 -21.66
CA LYS A 376 21.56 27.60 -21.42
C LYS A 376 21.08 27.86 -19.99
N HIS A 377 21.75 28.81 -19.36
CA HIS A 377 21.55 29.28 -17.99
C HIS A 377 21.09 30.74 -18.02
N LEU A 378 20.27 31.11 -17.01
CA LEU A 378 19.98 32.43 -16.40
C LEU A 378 18.96 33.40 -17.07
N PRO A 379 18.29 34.34 -16.33
CA PRO A 379 18.25 34.61 -14.87
C PRO A 379 16.84 34.90 -14.23
N GLY A 380 16.77 34.79 -12.88
CA GLY A 380 16.16 35.69 -11.88
C GLY A 380 14.73 36.30 -11.96
N SER A 381 13.98 36.05 -10.86
CA SER A 381 13.03 36.93 -10.12
C SER A 381 11.52 36.95 -10.44
N GLY A 382 10.71 36.68 -9.40
CA GLY A 382 9.52 37.49 -9.07
C GLY A 382 8.12 36.93 -9.37
N SER A 383 7.32 36.82 -8.30
CA SER A 383 5.85 36.77 -8.19
C SER A 383 5.08 35.46 -8.47
N ASP A 384 4.36 35.02 -7.43
CA ASP A 384 3.33 33.98 -7.42
C ASP A 384 2.15 34.31 -8.34
N PRO A 385 1.56 33.35 -9.06
CA PRO A 385 0.22 33.50 -9.64
C PRO A 385 -0.85 32.97 -8.67
N ALA A 386 -1.94 33.73 -8.54
CA ALA A 386 -3.16 33.35 -7.85
C ALA A 386 -3.82 32.08 -8.48
N PRO A 387 -4.63 31.31 -7.71
CA PRO A 387 -5.28 30.11 -8.22
C PRO A 387 -6.37 30.46 -9.24
N ASP A 388 -6.37 29.75 -10.36
CA ASP A 388 -7.32 29.86 -11.47
C ASP A 388 -8.62 29.09 -11.15
N GLU A 389 -9.72 29.81 -10.92
CA GLU A 389 -11.05 29.26 -10.63
C GLU A 389 -11.68 28.50 -11.82
N ASN A 390 -11.03 28.47 -13.00
CA ASN A 390 -11.56 27.78 -14.18
C ASN A 390 -11.21 26.27 -14.25
N GLY A 391 -10.26 25.79 -13.44
CA GLY A 391 -9.85 24.38 -13.44
C GLY A 391 -10.89 23.43 -12.82
N ASP A 392 -11.58 23.88 -11.77
CA ASP A 392 -12.55 23.07 -11.03
C ASP A 392 -13.84 22.85 -11.85
N HIS A 393 -14.28 23.86 -12.61
CA HIS A 393 -15.46 23.73 -13.48
C HIS A 393 -15.24 22.73 -14.64
N ALA A 394 -14.02 22.67 -15.20
CA ALA A 394 -13.71 21.72 -16.25
C ALA A 394 -13.64 20.27 -15.75
N ALA A 395 -13.17 20.07 -14.51
CA ALA A 395 -13.14 18.76 -13.87
C ALA A 395 -14.55 18.27 -13.49
N GLU A 396 -15.41 19.17 -13.02
CA GLU A 396 -16.82 18.88 -12.72
C GLU A 396 -17.61 18.54 -13.99
N GLU A 397 -17.42 19.29 -15.08
CA GLU A 397 -18.06 19.03 -16.38
C GLU A 397 -17.57 17.70 -17.00
N ALA A 398 -16.29 17.35 -16.80
CA ALA A 398 -15.76 16.07 -17.24
C ALA A 398 -16.34 14.89 -16.43
N ALA A 399 -16.54 15.06 -15.12
CA ALA A 399 -17.16 14.05 -14.27
C ALA A 399 -18.63 13.83 -14.63
N GLU A 400 -19.39 14.89 -14.91
CA GLU A 400 -20.78 14.79 -15.36
C GLU A 400 -20.91 14.04 -16.69
N LYS A 401 -20.04 14.33 -17.67
CA LYS A 401 -20.04 13.63 -18.98
C LYS A 401 -19.71 12.14 -18.86
N VAL A 402 -18.85 11.76 -17.92
CA VAL A 402 -18.52 10.34 -17.66
C VAL A 402 -19.71 9.60 -17.02
N ILE A 403 -20.45 10.27 -16.13
CA ILE A 403 -21.66 9.73 -15.52
C ILE A 403 -22.75 9.53 -16.58
N GLU A 404 -23.00 10.53 -17.43
CA GLU A 404 -23.99 10.48 -18.50
C GLU A 404 -23.69 9.35 -19.51
N ALA A 405 -22.43 9.23 -19.94
CA ALA A 405 -22.00 8.14 -20.84
C ALA A 405 -22.13 6.74 -20.22
N SER A 406 -21.94 6.62 -18.91
CA SER A 406 -22.13 5.36 -18.17
C SER A 406 -23.62 4.98 -18.08
N GLU A 407 -24.50 5.97 -17.89
CA GLU A 407 -25.95 5.76 -17.83
C GLU A 407 -26.54 5.39 -19.20
N GLU A 408 -26.11 6.04 -20.28
CA GLU A 408 -26.51 5.67 -21.65
C GLU A 408 -26.12 4.23 -21.98
N LYS A 409 -24.92 3.82 -21.55
CA LYS A 409 -24.45 2.45 -21.74
C LYS A 409 -25.27 1.45 -20.94
N ARG A 410 -25.64 1.78 -19.70
CA ARG A 410 -26.50 0.95 -18.84
C ARG A 410 -27.91 0.78 -19.44
N GLN A 411 -28.50 1.86 -19.95
CA GLN A 411 -29.82 1.82 -20.61
C GLN A 411 -29.79 1.02 -21.92
N SER A 412 -28.68 1.11 -22.67
CA SER A 412 -28.46 0.30 -23.88
C SER A 412 -28.35 -1.20 -23.57
N GLU A 413 -27.65 -1.56 -22.49
CA GLU A 413 -27.54 -2.95 -22.02
C GLU A 413 -28.88 -3.50 -21.51
N GLU A 414 -29.63 -2.73 -20.71
CA GLU A 414 -30.99 -3.10 -20.25
C GLU A 414 -31.97 -3.28 -21.43
N HIS A 415 -31.86 -2.42 -22.46
CA HIS A 415 -32.69 -2.55 -23.66
C HIS A 415 -32.33 -3.79 -24.48
N ARG A 416 -31.04 -4.13 -24.58
CA ARG A 416 -30.58 -5.37 -25.25
C ARG A 416 -31.06 -6.63 -24.52
N GLU A 417 -30.96 -6.67 -23.20
CA GLU A 417 -31.46 -7.81 -22.41
C GLU A 417 -32.97 -7.98 -22.58
N SER A 418 -33.74 -6.88 -22.59
CA SER A 418 -35.19 -6.93 -22.84
C SER A 418 -35.55 -7.46 -24.24
N ILE A 419 -34.76 -7.11 -25.26
CA ILE A 419 -34.93 -7.65 -26.62
C ILE A 419 -34.61 -9.15 -26.65
N GLU A 420 -33.52 -9.58 -26.01
CA GLU A 420 -33.14 -10.99 -25.94
C GLU A 420 -34.18 -11.84 -25.21
N GLU A 421 -34.73 -11.36 -24.08
CA GLU A 421 -35.83 -12.04 -23.38
C GLU A 421 -37.09 -12.17 -24.26
N SER A 422 -37.41 -11.14 -25.04
CA SER A 422 -38.56 -11.16 -25.95
C SER A 422 -38.38 -12.14 -27.13
N LEU A 423 -37.14 -12.29 -27.63
CA LEU A 423 -36.78 -13.23 -28.69
C LEU A 423 -36.83 -14.68 -28.20
N VAL A 424 -36.34 -14.95 -26.98
CA VAL A 424 -36.42 -16.26 -26.34
C VAL A 424 -37.88 -16.66 -26.08
N ALA A 425 -38.69 -15.72 -25.60
CA ALA A 425 -40.13 -15.95 -25.37
C ALA A 425 -40.88 -16.27 -26.68
N ASN A 426 -40.53 -15.62 -27.80
CA ASN A 426 -41.15 -15.89 -29.10
C ASN A 426 -40.69 -17.22 -29.72
N SER A 427 -39.41 -17.61 -29.61
CA SER A 427 -38.93 -18.93 -30.05
C SER A 427 -39.61 -20.07 -29.29
N SER A 428 -39.84 -19.89 -27.98
CA SER A 428 -40.54 -20.91 -27.15
C SER A 428 -42.01 -21.13 -27.51
N LYS A 429 -42.65 -20.15 -28.18
CA LYS A 429 -44.03 -20.28 -28.68
C LYS A 429 -44.12 -20.96 -30.04
N VAL A 430 -43.06 -20.90 -30.86
CA VAL A 430 -43.01 -21.53 -32.19
C VAL A 430 -42.71 -23.03 -32.08
N GLU A 431 -42.02 -23.50 -31.03
CA GLU A 431 -41.83 -24.93 -30.74
C GLU A 431 -43.03 -25.62 -30.07
N ARG A 432 -44.07 -24.88 -29.68
CA ARG A 432 -45.29 -25.41 -29.01
C ARG A 432 -46.56 -25.34 -29.87
N ALA A 433 -46.44 -24.93 -31.13
CA ALA A 433 -47.50 -24.98 -32.14
C ALA A 433 -47.11 -25.99 -33.22
#